data_AF-A0A813FWJ2-F1
#
_entry.id   AF-A0A813FWJ2-F1
#
_cell.length_a   1.000
_cell.length_b   1.000
_cell.length_c   1.000
_cell.angle_alpha   90.00
_cell.angle_beta   90.00
_cell.angle_gamma   90.00
#
_symmetry.space_group_name_H-M   'P 1'
#
loop_
_entity.id
_entity.type
_entity.pdbx_description
1 polymer ?
#
loop_
_entity_poly.entity_id
_entity_poly.type
_entity_poly.pdbx_seq_one_letter_code
_entity_poly.pdbx_strand_id
1 'polypeptide(L)'
;VQTGMSLWLCLAYIIESYGVVVEWFDTVEKTFNCLFVVDYVLQMFLSQDRLAYLFGFLAFVDVLTIMPLMVTWFIFRSESDTSVVLRIVRLSKLFRILRSFRLIRASSQDIYRELFLLGLTMVCLIFTAAGFYQLIENNWRLARGEPAILPFDQAMYLATIEILGRPRLQLTNASGHIFWIFMVVVSIVLIPKQLASIFQILQKDPFARQTKYVKHHANHIVIIGHTEFSVLNTLLYEAYHPDRGPLRPCDIVILAPSEPCAQTKDLLSHPSYHGFVQYIQGSPHYDIDLRRVRVEDAMALMVMANKYPTDPAWEDTQVASMILACKAYKNAMLHKTSGFAGRRKLRVLAQVLSSDTRDRIVQMPGWDRIQDVCLVIGELTAAMIAMSSLHRGVATMVLNLVSHTTQNGS
;
A
#
# COMPACT_ATOMS: atom_id res chain seq x y z
N VAL A 1 -3.35 -14.43 13.67
CA VAL A 1 -3.54 -15.67 14.46
C VAL A 1 -3.62 -16.90 13.58
N GLN A 2 -4.59 -16.99 12.66
CA GLN A 2 -4.75 -18.15 11.75
C GLN A 2 -3.50 -18.51 10.94
N THR A 3 -2.77 -17.51 10.44
CA THR A 3 -1.53 -17.71 9.68
C THR A 3 -0.38 -18.24 10.53
N GLY A 4 -0.31 -17.83 11.80
CA GLY A 4 0.63 -18.40 12.78
C GLY A 4 0.31 -19.87 13.05
N MET A 5 -0.98 -20.21 13.21
CA MET A 5 -1.43 -21.60 13.37
C MET A 5 -1.12 -22.45 12.13
N SER A 6 -1.29 -21.93 10.91
CA SER A 6 -0.94 -22.66 9.68
C SER A 6 0.57 -22.89 9.55
N LEU A 7 1.40 -21.90 9.92
CA LEU A 7 2.86 -22.06 9.90
C LEU A 7 3.33 -23.10 10.92
N TRP A 8 2.74 -23.10 12.11
CA TRP A 8 3.02 -24.10 13.13
C TRP A 8 2.66 -25.51 12.67
N LEU A 9 1.51 -25.68 12.01
CA LEU A 9 1.12 -26.97 11.43
C LEU A 9 2.05 -27.44 10.31
N CYS A 10 2.62 -26.52 9.52
CA CYS A 10 3.65 -26.88 8.55
C CYS A 10 4.94 -27.35 9.24
N LEU A 11 5.35 -26.70 10.33
CA LEU A 11 6.51 -27.16 11.13
C LEU A 11 6.26 -28.54 11.76
N ALA A 12 5.07 -28.77 12.29
CA ALA A 12 4.67 -30.07 12.83
C ALA A 12 4.76 -31.18 11.77
N TYR A 13 4.32 -30.90 10.53
CA TYR A 13 4.46 -31.83 9.41
C TYR A 13 5.93 -32.17 9.08
N ILE A 14 6.83 -31.17 9.09
CA ILE A 14 8.26 -31.41 8.84
C ILE A 14 8.82 -32.35 9.92
N ILE A 15 8.48 -32.12 11.19
CA ILE A 15 8.92 -32.95 12.32
C ILE A 15 8.36 -34.37 12.21
N GLU A 16 7.08 -34.52 11.83
CA GLU A 16 6.42 -35.81 11.58
C GLU A 16 7.14 -36.60 10.47
N SER A 17 7.62 -35.91 9.42
CA SER A 17 8.37 -36.53 8.31
C SER A 17 9.72 -37.14 8.72
N TYR A 18 10.32 -36.66 9.82
CA TYR A 18 11.53 -37.25 10.40
C TYR A 18 11.26 -38.45 11.32
N GLY A 19 9.99 -38.89 11.44
CA GLY A 19 9.62 -40.05 12.26
C GLY A 19 9.55 -39.75 13.76
N VAL A 20 9.59 -38.48 14.17
CA VAL A 20 9.44 -38.08 15.57
C VAL A 20 7.95 -38.05 15.91
N VAL A 21 7.44 -39.16 16.46
CA VAL A 21 6.06 -39.25 16.93
C VAL A 21 5.99 -38.71 18.36
N VAL A 22 5.37 -37.55 18.55
CA VAL A 22 5.06 -37.04 19.89
C VAL A 22 3.55 -36.96 20.06
N GLU A 23 3.02 -37.62 21.07
CA GLU A 23 1.57 -37.83 21.26
C GLU A 23 0.75 -36.54 21.34
N TRP A 24 1.34 -35.45 21.85
CA TRP A 24 0.65 -34.16 21.95
C TRP A 24 0.52 -33.44 20.59
N PHE A 25 1.33 -33.76 19.58
CA PHE A 25 1.23 -33.12 18.26
C PHE A 25 -0.11 -33.41 17.57
N ASP A 26 -0.57 -34.66 17.64
CA ASP A 26 -1.84 -35.08 17.02
C ASP A 26 -3.04 -34.38 17.68
N THR A 27 -3.01 -34.21 19.01
CA THR A 27 -4.05 -33.50 19.76
C THR A 27 -4.11 -32.01 19.38
N VAL A 28 -2.95 -31.35 19.28
CA VAL A 28 -2.86 -29.94 18.87
C VAL A 28 -3.30 -29.78 17.41
N GLU A 29 -2.91 -30.71 16.52
CA GLU A 29 -3.32 -30.68 15.13
C GLU A 29 -4.84 -30.80 14.98
N LYS A 30 -5.48 -31.75 15.66
CA LYS A 30 -6.94 -31.89 15.67
C LYS A 30 -7.63 -30.62 16.16
N THR A 31 -7.09 -30.01 17.22
CA THR A 31 -7.63 -28.77 17.81
C THR A 31 -7.59 -27.60 16.84
N PHE A 32 -6.44 -27.32 16.22
CA PHE A 32 -6.30 -26.21 15.27
C PHE A 32 -7.17 -26.38 14.03
N ASN A 33 -7.34 -27.61 13.56
CA ASN A 33 -8.20 -27.85 12.41
C ASN A 33 -9.69 -27.78 12.75
N CYS A 34 -10.10 -28.16 13.97
CA CYS A 34 -11.46 -27.88 14.43
C CYS A 34 -11.74 -26.37 14.42
N LEU A 35 -10.80 -25.56 14.92
CA LEU A 35 -10.90 -24.10 14.85
C LEU A 35 -11.02 -23.58 13.40
N PHE A 36 -10.31 -24.21 12.45
CA PHE A 36 -10.41 -23.83 11.04
C PHE A 36 -11.74 -24.22 10.38
N VAL A 37 -12.33 -25.35 10.77
CA VAL A 37 -13.69 -25.72 10.31
C VAL A 37 -14.70 -24.70 10.81
N VAL A 38 -14.62 -24.34 12.09
CA VAL A 38 -15.50 -23.32 12.69
C VAL A 38 -15.33 -21.98 11.97
N ASP A 39 -14.10 -21.54 11.74
CA ASP A 39 -13.82 -20.30 11.01
C ASP A 39 -14.37 -20.31 9.57
N TYR A 40 -14.17 -21.40 8.83
CA TYR A 40 -14.70 -21.54 7.47
C TYR A 40 -16.23 -21.46 7.44
N VAL A 41 -16.90 -22.15 8.37
CA VAL A 41 -18.36 -22.13 8.50
C VAL A 41 -18.86 -20.73 8.88
N LEU A 42 -18.21 -20.07 9.84
CA LEU A 42 -18.54 -18.69 10.24
C LEU A 42 -18.39 -17.71 9.07
N GLN A 43 -17.31 -17.79 8.30
CA GLN A 43 -17.10 -16.94 7.13
C GLN A 43 -18.14 -17.19 6.04
N MET A 44 -18.54 -18.45 5.83
CA MET A 44 -19.62 -18.78 4.90
C MET A 44 -20.96 -18.15 5.33
N PHE A 45 -21.25 -18.11 6.64
CA PHE A 45 -22.46 -17.47 7.17
C PHE A 45 -22.41 -15.94 7.17
N LEU A 46 -21.23 -15.35 7.36
CA LEU A 46 -21.01 -13.89 7.36
C LEU A 46 -20.90 -13.28 5.96
N SER A 47 -20.63 -14.09 4.93
CA SER A 47 -20.55 -13.63 3.54
C SER A 47 -21.93 -13.22 3.02
N GLN A 48 -22.00 -12.04 2.38
CA GLN A 48 -23.22 -11.53 1.73
C GLN A 48 -23.69 -12.49 0.63
N ASP A 49 -22.74 -13.01 -0.18
CA ASP A 49 -23.00 -13.99 -1.24
C ASP A 49 -22.33 -15.33 -0.92
N ARG A 50 -23.13 -16.34 -0.56
CA ARG A 50 -22.63 -17.65 -0.12
C ARG A 50 -22.03 -18.47 -1.26
N LEU A 51 -22.67 -18.45 -2.44
CA LEU A 51 -22.19 -19.18 -3.62
C LEU A 51 -20.91 -18.56 -4.18
N ALA A 52 -20.84 -17.23 -4.24
CA ALA A 52 -19.62 -16.53 -4.65
C ALA A 52 -18.45 -16.81 -3.70
N TYR A 53 -18.72 -16.92 -2.39
CA TYR A 53 -17.72 -17.33 -1.42
C TYR A 53 -17.25 -18.77 -1.65
N LEU A 54 -18.16 -19.74 -1.84
CA LEU A 54 -17.81 -21.15 -2.07
C LEU A 54 -16.91 -21.36 -3.30
N PHE A 55 -17.16 -20.63 -4.39
CA PHE A 55 -16.32 -20.68 -5.60
C PHE A 55 -15.10 -19.76 -5.55
N GLY A 56 -14.87 -19.07 -4.44
CA GLY A 56 -13.69 -18.23 -4.23
C GLY A 56 -12.42 -19.07 -4.05
N PHE A 57 -11.32 -18.65 -4.66
CA PHE A 57 -10.01 -19.32 -4.55
C PHE A 57 -9.57 -19.56 -3.08
N LEU A 58 -9.82 -18.59 -2.20
CA LEU A 58 -9.47 -18.69 -0.78
C LEU A 58 -10.34 -19.70 -0.03
N ALA A 59 -11.63 -19.80 -0.37
CA ALA A 59 -12.53 -20.79 0.20
C ALA A 59 -12.18 -22.20 -0.30
N PHE A 60 -11.78 -22.32 -1.57
CA PHE A 60 -11.27 -23.58 -2.13
C PHE A 60 -10.02 -24.06 -1.38
N VAL A 61 -9.05 -23.17 -1.14
CA VAL A 61 -7.85 -23.48 -0.33
C VAL A 61 -8.24 -23.93 1.08
N ASP A 62 -9.30 -23.37 1.66
CA ASP A 62 -9.77 -23.77 2.99
C ASP A 62 -10.39 -25.16 3.03
N VAL A 63 -11.22 -25.48 2.05
CA VAL A 63 -11.79 -26.82 1.90
C VAL A 63 -10.67 -27.83 1.69
N LEU A 64 -9.72 -27.55 0.80
CA LEU A 64 -8.60 -28.44 0.50
C LEU A 64 -7.72 -28.74 1.73
N THR A 65 -7.63 -27.78 2.66
CA THR A 65 -6.82 -27.89 3.88
C THR A 65 -7.58 -28.50 5.06
N ILE A 66 -8.91 -28.52 5.03
CA ILE A 66 -9.81 -29.16 6.00
C ILE A 66 -10.11 -30.63 5.61
N MET A 67 -10.25 -30.90 4.31
CA MET A 67 -10.50 -32.22 3.71
C MET A 67 -9.67 -33.36 4.33
N PRO A 68 -8.37 -33.18 4.63
CA PRO A 68 -7.53 -34.29 5.09
C PRO A 68 -7.98 -34.83 6.44
N LEU A 69 -8.44 -33.94 7.31
CA LEU A 69 -8.92 -34.31 8.64
C LEU A 69 -10.31 -34.86 8.63
N MET A 70 -11.17 -34.39 7.72
CA MET A 70 -12.46 -35.04 7.51
C MET A 70 -12.23 -36.49 7.09
N VAL A 71 -11.30 -36.72 6.16
CA VAL A 71 -10.98 -38.07 5.68
C VAL A 71 -10.34 -38.93 6.78
N THR A 72 -9.34 -38.43 7.53
CA THR A 72 -8.76 -39.23 8.63
C THR A 72 -9.79 -39.50 9.73
N TRP A 73 -10.62 -38.53 10.10
CA TRP A 73 -11.65 -38.70 11.12
C TRP A 73 -12.72 -39.73 10.72
N PHE A 74 -13.12 -39.76 9.45
CA PHE A 74 -14.08 -40.74 8.93
C PHE A 74 -13.48 -42.14 8.69
N ILE A 75 -12.20 -42.23 8.30
CA ILE A 75 -11.55 -43.50 7.90
C ILE A 75 -10.83 -44.19 9.08
N PHE A 76 -10.47 -43.47 10.16
CA PHE A 76 -9.83 -44.07 11.34
C PHE A 76 -10.80 -44.84 12.24
N ARG A 77 -11.06 -46.09 11.85
CA ARG A 77 -11.32 -47.20 12.79
C ARG A 77 -10.40 -48.41 12.55
N SER A 78 -9.36 -48.27 11.73
CA SER A 78 -8.42 -49.36 11.43
C SER A 78 -6.96 -48.89 11.54
N GLU A 79 -6.23 -49.45 12.51
CA GLU A 79 -4.84 -49.14 12.89
C GLU A 79 -3.76 -49.63 11.90
N SER A 80 -4.09 -49.86 10.63
CA SER A 80 -3.09 -50.28 9.65
C SER A 80 -2.51 -49.08 8.91
N ASP A 81 -1.34 -48.64 9.36
CA ASP A 81 -0.57 -47.46 8.91
C ASP A 81 0.04 -47.58 7.49
N THR A 82 -0.60 -48.34 6.59
CA THR A 82 0.00 -48.79 5.32
C THR A 82 -0.73 -48.31 4.06
N SER A 83 -1.87 -47.61 4.18
CA SER A 83 -2.60 -47.18 2.98
C SER A 83 -1.99 -45.92 2.34
N VAL A 84 -1.76 -45.98 1.03
CA VAL A 84 -1.34 -44.84 0.18
C VAL A 84 -2.26 -43.62 0.38
N VAL A 85 -3.54 -43.86 0.68
CA VAL A 85 -4.56 -42.86 0.96
C VAL A 85 -4.18 -41.99 2.17
N LEU A 86 -3.73 -42.58 3.28
CA LEU A 86 -3.32 -41.82 4.46
C LEU A 86 -2.09 -40.93 4.18
N ARG A 87 -1.19 -41.38 3.31
CA ARG A 87 -0.02 -40.59 2.92
C ARG A 87 -0.41 -39.39 2.05
N ILE A 88 -1.32 -39.58 1.09
CA ILE A 88 -1.87 -38.50 0.26
C ILE A 88 -2.62 -37.48 1.13
N VAL A 89 -3.38 -37.97 2.11
CA VAL A 89 -4.08 -37.15 3.10
C VAL A 89 -3.09 -36.34 3.97
N ARG A 90 -1.98 -36.94 4.41
CA ARG A 90 -0.90 -36.19 5.10
C ARG A 90 -0.29 -35.11 4.19
N LEU A 91 -0.13 -35.35 2.89
CA LEU A 91 0.36 -34.33 1.94
C LEU A 91 -0.59 -33.17 1.73
N SER A 92 -1.90 -33.37 1.78
CA SER A 92 -2.84 -32.25 1.66
C SER A 92 -2.72 -31.24 2.82
N LYS A 93 -2.07 -31.62 3.94
CA LYS A 93 -1.64 -30.67 4.99
C LYS A 93 -0.66 -29.62 4.46
N LEU A 94 0.13 -29.93 3.41
CA LEU A 94 1.10 -29.01 2.79
C LEU A 94 0.43 -27.79 2.15
N PHE A 95 -0.82 -27.93 1.67
CA PHE A 95 -1.56 -26.80 1.09
C PHE A 95 -1.94 -25.74 2.13
N ARG A 96 -1.77 -26.01 3.44
CA ARG A 96 -2.06 -25.05 4.53
C ARG A 96 -1.21 -23.79 4.44
N ILE A 97 -0.02 -23.87 3.84
CA ILE A 97 0.83 -22.70 3.61
C ILE A 97 0.15 -21.67 2.68
N LEU A 98 -0.73 -22.11 1.77
CA LEU A 98 -1.50 -21.22 0.88
C LEU A 98 -2.50 -20.33 1.63
N ARG A 99 -2.82 -20.62 2.91
CA ARG A 99 -3.67 -19.73 3.72
C ARG A 99 -2.95 -18.44 4.13
N SER A 100 -1.62 -18.43 4.14
CA SER A 100 -0.83 -17.23 4.46
C SER A 100 -1.05 -16.09 3.46
N PHE A 101 -1.57 -16.38 2.26
CA PHE A 101 -2.01 -15.37 1.29
C PHE A 101 -3.17 -14.48 1.79
N ARG A 102 -3.96 -14.92 2.77
CA ARG A 102 -5.07 -14.12 3.32
C ARG A 102 -4.60 -12.90 4.10
N LEU A 103 -3.46 -13.00 4.79
CA LEU A 103 -2.86 -11.89 5.54
C LEU A 103 -2.54 -10.69 4.62
N ILE A 104 -2.27 -10.98 3.36
CA ILE A 104 -1.68 -10.03 2.43
C ILE A 104 -2.76 -9.18 1.75
N ARG A 105 -4.01 -9.63 1.69
CA ARG A 105 -5.11 -8.91 1.01
C ARG A 105 -5.56 -7.63 1.75
N ALA A 106 -5.20 -7.49 3.02
CA ALA A 106 -5.57 -6.33 3.85
C ALA A 106 -4.63 -5.12 3.70
N SER A 107 -3.43 -5.29 3.11
CA SER A 107 -2.47 -4.18 2.98
C SER A 107 -2.63 -3.46 1.65
N SER A 108 -2.56 -2.13 1.67
CA SER A 108 -2.48 -1.28 0.48
C SER A 108 -1.33 -1.69 -0.44
N GLN A 109 -1.38 -1.27 -1.71
CA GLN A 109 -0.47 -1.66 -2.81
C GLN A 109 0.99 -1.23 -2.56
N ASP A 110 1.69 -1.92 -1.65
CA ASP A 110 3.10 -1.69 -1.37
C ASP A 110 3.98 -2.67 -2.17
N ILE A 111 5.08 -2.19 -2.73
CA ILE A 111 6.03 -3.04 -3.49
C ILE A 111 6.52 -4.24 -2.64
N TYR A 112 6.70 -4.02 -1.33
CA TYR A 112 7.11 -5.05 -0.37
C TYR A 112 6.06 -6.16 -0.23
N ARG A 113 4.78 -5.83 -0.39
CA ARG A 113 3.68 -6.79 -0.32
C ARG A 113 3.74 -7.76 -1.50
N GLU A 114 3.93 -7.25 -2.71
CA GLU A 114 4.03 -8.10 -3.90
C GLU A 114 5.32 -8.93 -3.91
N LEU A 115 6.43 -8.33 -3.47
CA LEU A 115 7.70 -9.05 -3.29
C LEU A 115 7.57 -10.17 -2.25
N PHE A 116 6.92 -9.89 -1.12
CA PHE A 116 6.65 -10.89 -0.08
C PHE A 116 5.72 -11.99 -0.61
N LEU A 117 4.70 -11.64 -1.41
CA LEU A 117 3.82 -12.60 -2.04
C LEU A 117 4.57 -13.50 -3.03
N LEU A 118 5.46 -12.95 -3.85
CA LEU A 118 6.33 -13.74 -4.74
C LEU A 118 7.27 -14.68 -3.95
N GLY A 119 7.87 -14.20 -2.86
CA GLY A 119 8.69 -15.06 -2.00
C GLY A 119 7.89 -16.20 -1.39
N LEU A 120 6.69 -15.88 -0.89
CA LEU A 120 5.79 -16.86 -0.31
C LEU A 120 5.32 -17.89 -1.35
N THR A 121 4.94 -17.48 -2.56
CA THR A 121 4.48 -18.39 -3.62
C THR A 121 5.57 -19.36 -4.03
N MET A 122 6.82 -18.90 -4.12
CA MET A 122 7.99 -19.73 -4.40
C MET A 122 8.21 -20.77 -3.31
N VAL A 123 8.18 -20.36 -2.04
CA VAL A 123 8.31 -21.29 -0.91
C VAL A 123 7.16 -22.31 -0.90
N CYS A 124 5.92 -21.87 -1.16
CA CYS A 124 4.77 -22.78 -1.26
C CYS A 124 4.95 -23.80 -2.40
N LEU A 125 5.42 -23.36 -3.56
CA LEU A 125 5.61 -24.20 -4.72
C LEU A 125 6.73 -25.22 -4.49
N ILE A 126 7.87 -24.81 -3.94
CA ILE A 126 8.98 -25.70 -3.56
C ILE A 126 8.53 -26.72 -2.51
N PHE A 127 7.84 -26.27 -1.47
CA PHE A 127 7.40 -27.11 -0.36
C PHE A 127 6.36 -28.17 -0.80
N THR A 128 5.40 -27.77 -1.63
CA THR A 128 4.43 -28.70 -2.21
C THR A 128 5.10 -29.67 -3.20
N ALA A 129 6.00 -29.18 -4.05
CA ALA A 129 6.78 -30.02 -4.97
C ALA A 129 7.57 -31.10 -4.23
N ALA A 130 8.27 -30.71 -3.17
CA ALA A 130 9.08 -31.59 -2.33
C ALA A 130 8.24 -32.71 -1.70
N GLY A 131 7.10 -32.35 -1.10
CA GLY A 131 6.24 -33.34 -0.45
C GLY A 131 5.62 -34.34 -1.41
N PHE A 132 5.12 -33.89 -2.57
CA PHE A 132 4.59 -34.79 -3.59
C PHE A 132 5.69 -35.68 -4.19
N TYR A 133 6.88 -35.13 -4.47
CA TYR A 133 8.00 -35.91 -4.97
C TYR A 133 8.46 -36.96 -3.95
N GLN A 134 8.57 -36.60 -2.67
CA GLN A 134 8.90 -37.54 -1.60
C GLN A 134 7.92 -38.72 -1.56
N LEU A 135 6.62 -38.45 -1.69
CA LEU A 135 5.62 -39.51 -1.71
C LEU A 135 5.73 -40.42 -2.94
N ILE A 136 5.86 -39.83 -4.13
CA ILE A 136 5.92 -40.58 -5.38
C ILE A 136 7.14 -41.51 -5.36
N GLU A 137 8.30 -41.01 -4.93
CA GLU A 137 9.52 -41.79 -4.84
C GLU A 137 9.44 -42.88 -3.76
N ASN A 138 8.93 -42.55 -2.58
CA ASN A 138 8.78 -43.53 -1.50
C ASN A 138 7.80 -44.66 -1.87
N ASN A 139 6.65 -44.33 -2.49
CA ASN A 139 5.69 -45.33 -2.94
C ASN A 139 6.26 -46.22 -4.05
N TRP A 140 7.06 -45.66 -4.95
CA TRP A 140 7.72 -46.39 -6.01
C TRP A 140 8.79 -47.37 -5.50
N ARG A 141 9.60 -46.95 -4.51
CA ARG A 141 10.59 -47.82 -3.86
C ARG A 141 9.94 -48.98 -3.10
N LEU A 142 8.86 -48.69 -2.36
CA LEU A 142 8.06 -49.71 -1.70
C LEU A 142 7.49 -50.74 -2.68
N ALA A 143 7.03 -50.31 -3.86
CA ALA A 143 6.54 -51.22 -4.89
C ALA A 143 7.61 -52.18 -5.44
N ARG A 144 8.90 -51.82 -5.32
CA ARG A 144 10.05 -52.68 -5.68
C ARG A 144 10.60 -53.50 -4.51
N GLY A 145 10.06 -53.34 -3.30
CA GLY A 145 10.61 -53.95 -2.08
C GLY A 145 11.89 -53.26 -1.57
N GLU A 146 12.21 -52.07 -2.07
CA GLU A 146 13.32 -51.26 -1.57
C GLU A 146 12.88 -50.39 -0.38
N PRO A 147 13.78 -50.07 0.58
CA PRO A 147 13.45 -49.21 1.71
C PRO A 147 13.12 -47.78 1.25
N ALA A 148 11.91 -47.32 1.58
CA ALA A 148 11.40 -46.00 1.24
C ALA A 148 11.90 -44.91 2.21
N ILE A 149 13.18 -44.56 2.12
CA ILE A 149 13.84 -43.58 3.01
C ILE A 149 14.34 -42.38 2.20
N LEU A 150 13.46 -41.70 1.45
CA LEU A 150 13.78 -40.34 0.97
C LEU A 150 13.35 -39.32 2.05
N PRO A 151 14.30 -38.66 2.73
CA PRO A 151 13.98 -37.66 3.74
C PRO A 151 13.52 -36.34 3.08
N PHE A 152 12.72 -35.56 3.80
CA PHE A 152 12.06 -34.38 3.25
C PHE A 152 13.04 -33.26 2.86
N ASP A 153 14.14 -33.08 3.58
CA ASP A 153 15.19 -32.10 3.25
C ASP A 153 15.84 -32.39 1.90
N GLN A 154 16.12 -33.66 1.60
CA GLN A 154 16.65 -34.05 0.29
C GLN A 154 15.60 -33.82 -0.80
N ALA A 155 14.34 -34.20 -0.56
CA ALA A 155 13.26 -33.92 -1.50
C ALA A 155 13.08 -32.40 -1.76
N MET A 156 13.24 -31.57 -0.73
CA MET A 156 13.17 -30.11 -0.84
C MET A 156 14.36 -29.52 -1.59
N TYR A 157 15.57 -30.02 -1.34
CA TYR A 157 16.77 -29.64 -2.09
C TYR A 157 16.62 -29.95 -3.59
N LEU A 158 16.16 -31.17 -3.92
CA LEU A 158 15.93 -31.61 -5.30
C LEU A 158 14.81 -30.80 -5.97
N ALA A 159 13.74 -30.48 -5.23
CA ALA A 159 12.68 -29.61 -5.74
C ALA A 159 13.15 -28.20 -6.07
N THR A 160 14.01 -27.63 -5.20
CA THR A 160 14.58 -26.30 -5.40
C THR A 160 15.46 -26.26 -6.64
N ILE A 161 16.27 -27.29 -6.85
CA ILE A 161 17.11 -27.48 -8.05
C ILE A 161 16.26 -27.50 -9.32
N GLU A 162 15.17 -28.25 -9.34
CA GLU A 162 14.32 -28.40 -10.53
C GLU A 162 13.58 -27.10 -10.86
N ILE A 163 13.07 -26.40 -9.84
CA ILE A 163 12.35 -25.12 -10.01
C ILE A 163 13.32 -24.00 -10.46
N LEU A 164 14.57 -24.00 -9.97
CA LEU A 164 15.63 -23.10 -10.46
C LEU A 164 16.20 -23.53 -11.82
N GLY A 165 16.00 -24.78 -12.24
CA GLY A 165 16.49 -25.32 -13.50
C GLY A 165 17.97 -25.70 -13.51
N ARG A 166 18.56 -26.12 -12.38
CA ARG A 166 19.99 -26.50 -12.30
C ARG A 166 20.32 -27.59 -11.27
N PRO A 167 21.08 -28.65 -11.60
CA PRO A 167 21.10 -29.47 -12.83
C PRO A 167 20.05 -30.60 -12.80
N ARG A 168 19.80 -31.25 -13.96
CA ARG A 168 18.70 -32.21 -14.16
C ARG A 168 18.69 -33.36 -13.15
N LEU A 169 17.55 -33.58 -12.52
CA LEU A 169 17.28 -34.77 -11.72
C LEU A 169 17.31 -36.02 -12.61
N GLN A 170 18.14 -37.00 -12.26
CA GLN A 170 18.10 -38.32 -12.89
C GLN A 170 16.91 -39.11 -12.35
N LEU A 171 15.74 -38.83 -12.90
CA LEU A 171 14.49 -39.49 -12.52
C LEU A 171 14.47 -40.90 -13.13
N THR A 172 14.39 -41.93 -12.29
CA THR A 172 14.26 -43.33 -12.72
C THR A 172 12.80 -43.78 -12.82
N ASN A 173 11.87 -42.99 -12.28
CA ASN A 173 10.44 -43.30 -12.16
C ASN A 173 9.60 -42.50 -13.16
N ALA A 174 8.79 -43.19 -13.98
CA ALA A 174 7.87 -42.58 -14.96
C ALA A 174 6.84 -41.64 -14.31
N SER A 175 6.30 -41.99 -13.14
CA SER A 175 5.36 -41.12 -12.42
C SER A 175 6.02 -39.85 -11.86
N GLY A 176 7.30 -39.93 -11.48
CA GLY A 176 8.11 -38.78 -11.09
C GLY A 176 8.38 -37.84 -12.27
N HIS A 177 8.63 -38.37 -13.47
CA HIS A 177 8.80 -37.58 -14.69
C HIS A 177 7.54 -36.76 -15.02
N ILE A 178 6.37 -37.41 -15.04
CA ILE A 178 5.10 -36.73 -15.33
C ILE A 178 4.82 -35.63 -14.30
N PHE A 179 5.09 -35.91 -13.02
CA PHE A 179 4.93 -34.93 -11.95
C PHE A 179 5.81 -33.70 -12.13
N TRP A 180 7.10 -33.86 -12.45
CA TRP A 180 8.00 -32.73 -12.64
C TRP A 180 7.65 -31.91 -13.88
N ILE A 181 7.24 -32.55 -14.98
CA ILE A 181 6.72 -31.84 -16.15
C ILE A 181 5.52 -30.97 -15.76
N PHE A 182 4.58 -31.50 -14.99
CA PHE A 182 3.43 -30.73 -14.50
C PHE A 182 3.86 -29.55 -13.62
N MET A 183 4.77 -29.75 -12.66
CA MET A 183 5.25 -28.69 -11.77
C MET A 183 6.01 -27.58 -12.50
N VAL A 184 6.77 -27.92 -13.54
CA VAL A 184 7.44 -26.94 -14.42
C VAL A 184 6.41 -26.09 -15.15
N VAL A 185 5.37 -26.70 -15.72
CA VAL A 185 4.28 -25.96 -16.39
C VAL A 185 3.59 -24.99 -15.42
N VAL A 186 3.26 -25.45 -14.22
CA VAL A 186 2.66 -24.60 -13.17
C VAL A 186 3.59 -23.43 -12.81
N SER A 187 4.90 -23.68 -12.65
CA SER A 187 5.88 -22.65 -12.32
C SER A 187 5.99 -21.57 -13.41
N ILE A 188 6.02 -21.98 -14.69
CA ILE A 188 6.07 -21.09 -15.85
C ILE A 188 4.82 -20.21 -15.95
N VAL A 189 3.65 -20.68 -15.47
CA VAL A 189 2.42 -19.87 -15.48
C VAL A 189 2.35 -18.90 -14.31
N LEU A 190 2.78 -19.32 -13.11
CA LEU A 190 2.62 -18.54 -11.88
C LEU A 190 3.69 -17.47 -11.69
N ILE A 191 4.96 -17.79 -11.93
CA ILE A 191 6.08 -16.89 -11.63
C ILE A 191 6.06 -15.62 -12.51
N PRO A 192 5.88 -15.70 -13.85
CA PRO A 192 5.89 -14.51 -14.70
C PRO A 192 4.74 -13.54 -14.40
N LYS A 193 3.54 -14.05 -14.04
CA LYS A 193 2.40 -13.20 -13.68
C LYS A 193 2.69 -12.33 -12.46
N GLN A 194 3.38 -12.89 -11.47
CA GLN A 194 3.75 -12.17 -10.25
C GLN A 194 4.93 -11.23 -10.47
N LEU A 195 5.89 -11.60 -11.31
CA LEU A 195 6.95 -10.68 -11.73
C LEU A 195 6.39 -9.49 -12.51
N ALA A 196 5.41 -9.73 -13.39
CA ALA A 196 4.79 -8.67 -14.18
C ALA A 196 4.08 -7.62 -13.30
N SER A 197 3.40 -8.02 -12.21
CA SER A 197 2.77 -7.05 -11.30
C SER A 197 3.82 -6.17 -10.62
N ILE A 198 4.93 -6.77 -10.17
CA ILE A 198 6.05 -6.03 -9.56
C ILE A 198 6.65 -5.06 -10.56
N PHE A 199 6.90 -5.51 -11.80
CA PHE A 199 7.40 -4.65 -12.87
C PHE A 199 6.43 -3.51 -13.17
N GLN A 200 5.12 -3.73 -13.16
CA GLN A 200 4.15 -2.66 -13.35
C GLN A 200 4.23 -1.61 -12.23
N ILE A 201 4.36 -2.03 -10.97
CA ILE A 201 4.58 -1.08 -9.85
C ILE A 201 5.91 -0.34 -10.01
N LEU A 202 6.96 -1.04 -10.45
CA LEU A 202 8.29 -0.46 -10.71
C LEU A 202 8.36 0.35 -12.02
N GLN A 203 7.36 0.29 -12.88
CA GLN A 203 7.25 1.16 -14.05
C GLN A 203 6.42 2.40 -13.75
N LYS A 204 5.63 2.41 -12.66
CA LYS A 204 4.96 3.65 -12.21
C LYS A 204 6.01 4.70 -11.89
N ASP A 205 5.68 5.94 -12.27
CA ASP A 205 6.51 7.11 -12.03
C ASP A 205 6.88 7.24 -10.54
N PRO A 206 8.09 7.70 -10.21
CA PRO A 206 8.52 7.89 -8.81
C PRO A 206 7.53 8.73 -7.99
N PHE A 207 6.92 9.74 -8.61
CA PHE A 207 5.88 10.58 -8.00
C PHE A 207 4.57 9.82 -7.76
N ALA A 208 4.17 8.92 -8.67
CA ALA A 208 3.01 8.06 -8.48
C ALA A 208 3.24 6.97 -7.42
N ARG A 209 4.50 6.65 -7.08
CA ARG A 209 4.85 5.75 -5.97
C ARG A 209 4.83 6.43 -4.61
N GLN A 210 4.93 7.76 -4.54
CA GLN A 210 4.87 8.49 -3.28
C GLN A 210 3.43 8.55 -2.77
N THR A 211 3.05 7.54 -1.99
CA THR A 211 1.70 7.44 -1.43
C THR A 211 1.51 8.30 -0.18
N LYS A 212 2.58 8.65 0.53
CA LYS A 212 2.52 9.32 1.84
C LYS A 212 3.67 10.31 2.02
N TYR A 213 3.38 11.42 2.70
CA TYR A 213 4.36 12.43 3.09
C TYR A 213 5.31 11.87 4.14
N VAL A 214 6.61 11.99 3.86
CA VAL A 214 7.70 11.69 4.78
C VAL A 214 8.24 12.99 5.32
N LYS A 215 8.10 13.19 6.63
CA LYS A 215 8.52 14.41 7.32
C LYS A 215 10.05 14.46 7.41
N HIS A 216 10.68 15.42 6.73
CA HIS A 216 12.11 15.68 6.82
C HIS A 216 12.42 16.79 7.83
N HIS A 217 11.55 17.81 7.89
CA HIS A 217 11.75 18.98 8.75
C HIS A 217 10.66 19.13 9.81
N ALA A 218 10.91 19.99 10.81
CA ALA A 218 9.99 20.16 11.94
C ALA A 218 8.62 20.72 11.52
N ASN A 219 8.62 21.60 10.52
CA ASN A 219 7.43 22.28 10.01
C ASN A 219 7.24 21.95 8.53
N HIS A 220 5.98 21.84 8.12
CA HIS A 220 5.61 21.73 6.71
C HIS A 220 4.38 22.56 6.37
N ILE A 221 4.29 22.98 5.11
CA ILE A 221 3.17 23.71 4.53
C ILE A 221 2.51 22.79 3.51
N VAL A 222 1.18 22.75 3.54
CA VAL A 222 0.40 21.96 2.58
C VAL A 222 -0.21 22.90 1.54
N ILE A 223 -0.01 22.61 0.26
CA ILE A 223 -0.57 23.37 -0.86
C ILE A 223 -1.67 22.52 -1.51
N ILE A 224 -2.86 23.11 -1.70
CA ILE A 224 -4.00 22.50 -2.38
C ILE A 224 -4.63 23.48 -3.37
N GLY A 225 -5.50 22.99 -4.24
CA GLY A 225 -6.22 23.78 -5.24
C GLY A 225 -5.55 23.72 -6.61
N HIS A 226 -5.41 24.87 -7.27
CA HIS A 226 -4.81 24.95 -8.62
C HIS A 226 -3.29 24.77 -8.59
N THR A 227 -2.79 23.66 -9.14
CA THR A 227 -1.37 23.27 -9.11
C THR A 227 -0.72 23.21 -10.50
N GLU A 228 -0.86 24.29 -11.27
CA GLU A 228 -0.20 24.42 -12.58
C GLU A 228 1.30 24.72 -12.43
N PHE A 229 2.11 24.33 -13.42
CA PHE A 229 3.56 24.58 -13.45
C PHE A 229 3.90 26.06 -13.23
N SER A 230 3.21 26.98 -13.91
CA SER A 230 3.45 28.43 -13.81
C SER A 230 3.32 28.93 -12.38
N VAL A 231 2.26 28.51 -11.68
CA VAL A 231 1.99 28.87 -10.29
C VAL A 231 3.00 28.23 -9.34
N LEU A 232 3.27 26.93 -9.48
CA LEU A 232 4.20 26.21 -8.62
C LEU A 232 5.63 26.74 -8.77
N ASN A 233 6.07 27.05 -10.00
CA ASN A 233 7.40 27.59 -10.23
C ASN A 233 7.62 28.92 -9.51
N THR A 234 6.71 29.88 -9.68
CA THR A 234 6.79 31.17 -8.97
C THR A 234 6.75 30.98 -7.46
N LEU A 235 5.89 30.09 -6.97
CA LEU A 235 5.73 29.86 -5.54
C LEU A 235 6.96 29.22 -4.90
N LEU A 236 7.51 28.18 -5.53
CA LEU A 236 8.70 27.49 -5.03
C LEU A 236 9.94 28.37 -5.14
N TYR A 237 10.08 29.12 -6.24
CA TYR A 237 11.15 30.11 -6.40
C TYR A 237 11.12 31.15 -5.28
N GLU A 238 9.93 31.71 -5.02
CA GLU A 238 9.72 32.71 -3.98
C GLU A 238 9.90 32.13 -2.57
N ALA A 239 9.46 30.89 -2.33
CA ALA A 239 9.54 30.24 -1.02
C ALA A 239 10.98 29.85 -0.64
N TYR A 240 11.79 29.40 -1.61
CA TYR A 240 13.17 28.95 -1.40
C TYR A 240 14.21 29.95 -1.92
N HIS A 241 13.84 31.22 -2.10
CA HIS A 241 14.77 32.25 -2.56
C HIS A 241 15.92 32.45 -1.55
N PRO A 242 17.20 32.55 -1.99
CA PRO A 242 18.36 32.71 -1.10
C PRO A 242 18.26 33.89 -0.13
N ASP A 243 17.68 35.01 -0.58
CA ASP A 243 17.55 36.25 0.20
C ASP A 243 16.61 36.11 1.41
N ARG A 244 15.77 35.07 1.47
CA ARG A 244 14.97 34.78 2.66
C ARG A 244 15.83 34.37 3.87
N GLY A 245 17.14 34.21 3.67
CA GLY A 245 18.11 33.88 4.71
C GLY A 245 18.11 32.39 5.06
N PRO A 246 18.90 31.96 6.05
CA PRO A 246 18.99 30.56 6.50
C PRO A 246 17.75 30.16 7.34
N LEU A 247 16.55 30.58 6.92
CA LEU A 247 15.31 30.19 7.55
C LEU A 247 15.25 28.66 7.60
N ARG A 248 14.73 28.15 8.72
CA ARG A 248 14.59 26.70 8.93
C ARG A 248 13.95 26.09 7.69
N PRO A 249 14.58 25.09 7.06
CA PRO A 249 13.98 24.43 5.93
C PRO A 249 12.58 23.95 6.31
N CYS A 250 11.60 24.39 5.53
CA CYS A 250 10.20 24.01 5.68
C CYS A 250 9.86 23.11 4.51
N ASP A 251 9.25 21.96 4.82
CA ASP A 251 8.77 21.08 3.76
C ASP A 251 7.54 21.70 3.10
N ILE A 252 7.43 21.58 1.78
CA ILE A 252 6.24 21.92 1.03
C ILE A 252 5.64 20.64 0.47
N VAL A 253 4.39 20.36 0.85
CA VAL A 253 3.65 19.19 0.38
C VAL A 253 2.52 19.65 -0.52
N ILE A 254 2.55 19.22 -1.78
CA ILE A 254 1.53 19.56 -2.77
C ILE A 254 0.54 18.39 -2.83
N LEU A 255 -0.74 18.67 -2.58
CA LEU A 255 -1.83 17.69 -2.69
C LEU A 255 -2.77 18.11 -3.82
N ALA A 256 -2.83 17.29 -4.87
CA ALA A 256 -3.65 17.56 -6.03
C ALA A 256 -4.24 16.26 -6.63
N PRO A 257 -5.43 16.33 -7.26
CA PRO A 257 -6.14 15.13 -7.73
C PRO A 257 -5.49 14.50 -8.97
N SER A 258 -4.87 15.31 -9.82
CA SER A 258 -4.20 14.87 -11.04
C SER A 258 -2.74 14.52 -10.79
N GLU A 259 -2.13 13.74 -11.68
CA GLU A 259 -0.68 13.55 -11.70
C GLU A 259 0.03 14.85 -12.14
N PRO A 260 1.28 15.09 -11.69
CA PRO A 260 2.03 16.26 -12.11
C PRO A 260 2.34 16.18 -13.61
N CYS A 261 2.18 17.29 -14.33
CA CYS A 261 2.57 17.34 -15.74
C CYS A 261 4.10 17.20 -15.90
N ALA A 262 4.57 16.93 -17.12
CA ALA A 262 6.01 16.76 -17.39
C ALA A 262 6.85 17.96 -16.90
N GLN A 263 6.39 19.19 -17.14
CA GLN A 263 7.07 20.40 -16.68
C GLN A 263 7.14 20.50 -15.14
N THR A 264 6.07 20.11 -14.44
CA THR A 264 6.08 20.06 -12.97
C THR A 264 6.99 18.95 -12.46
N LYS A 265 7.06 17.80 -13.13
CA LYS A 265 8.02 16.73 -12.79
C LYS A 265 9.46 17.23 -12.93
N ASP A 266 9.77 17.93 -14.02
CA ASP A 266 11.08 18.53 -14.26
C ASP A 266 11.42 19.58 -13.18
N LEU A 267 10.46 20.45 -12.84
CA LEU A 267 10.60 21.41 -11.76
C LEU A 267 10.96 20.73 -10.43
N LEU A 268 10.16 19.73 -10.03
CA LEU A 268 10.34 19.01 -8.77
C LEU A 268 11.61 18.16 -8.73
N SER A 269 12.15 17.78 -9.89
CA SER A 269 13.42 17.05 -10.00
C SER A 269 14.65 17.93 -9.74
N HIS A 270 14.49 19.26 -9.69
CA HIS A 270 15.61 20.17 -9.47
C HIS A 270 16.25 19.93 -8.09
N PRO A 271 17.61 19.90 -8.00
CA PRO A 271 18.32 19.59 -6.74
C PRO A 271 17.92 20.48 -5.56
N SER A 272 17.58 21.75 -5.82
CA SER A 272 17.15 22.71 -4.79
C SER A 272 15.85 22.32 -4.07
N TYR A 273 15.01 21.50 -4.68
CA TYR A 273 13.72 21.08 -4.11
C TYR A 273 13.73 19.63 -3.59
N HIS A 274 14.78 18.88 -3.90
CA HIS A 274 14.89 17.48 -3.51
C HIS A 274 14.90 17.33 -1.98
N GLY A 275 13.95 16.56 -1.45
CA GLY A 275 13.78 16.34 0.00
C GLY A 275 13.01 17.44 0.74
N PHE A 276 12.79 18.60 0.11
CA PHE A 276 11.99 19.70 0.68
C PHE A 276 10.57 19.74 0.10
N VAL A 277 10.41 19.37 -1.18
CA VAL A 277 9.11 19.40 -1.85
C VAL A 277 8.65 17.98 -2.17
N GLN A 278 7.42 17.63 -1.78
CA GLN A 278 6.80 16.35 -2.09
C GLN A 278 5.44 16.56 -2.74
N TYR A 279 5.19 15.84 -3.83
CA TYR A 279 3.90 15.86 -4.53
C TYR A 279 3.13 14.58 -4.24
N ILE A 280 1.91 14.72 -3.74
CA ILE A 280 1.04 13.60 -3.39
C ILE A 280 -0.24 13.73 -4.22
N GLN A 281 -0.50 12.71 -5.03
CA GLN A 281 -1.75 12.61 -5.74
C GLN A 281 -2.89 12.22 -4.78
N GLY A 282 -3.93 13.04 -4.70
CA GLY A 282 -5.10 12.84 -3.84
C GLY A 282 -6.04 14.05 -3.82
N SER A 283 -7.21 13.87 -3.22
CA SER A 283 -8.20 14.94 -3.05
C SER A 283 -8.29 15.38 -1.59
N PRO A 284 -8.32 16.69 -1.29
CA PRO A 284 -8.46 17.19 0.08
C PRO A 284 -9.85 16.88 0.69
N HIS A 285 -10.81 16.39 -0.09
CA HIS A 285 -12.13 16.00 0.39
C HIS A 285 -12.14 14.63 1.10
N TYR A 286 -11.08 13.83 0.93
CA TYR A 286 -10.98 12.53 1.58
C TYR A 286 -10.02 12.57 2.79
N ASP A 287 -10.51 12.16 3.95
CA ASP A 287 -9.74 12.08 5.20
C ASP A 287 -8.46 11.22 5.08
N ILE A 288 -8.50 10.19 4.23
CA ILE A 288 -7.35 9.32 3.96
C ILE A 288 -6.20 10.15 3.36
N ASP A 289 -6.51 11.05 2.44
CA ASP A 289 -5.51 11.85 1.72
C ASP A 289 -4.96 12.97 2.60
N LEU A 290 -5.83 13.60 3.41
CA LEU A 290 -5.41 14.57 4.43
C LEU A 290 -4.47 13.94 5.46
N ARG A 291 -4.71 12.67 5.83
CA ARG A 291 -3.79 11.89 6.69
C ARG A 291 -2.49 11.53 5.97
N ARG A 292 -2.53 11.19 4.68
CA ARG A 292 -1.32 10.91 3.87
C ARG A 292 -0.39 12.12 3.83
N VAL A 293 -0.94 13.32 3.83
CA VAL A 293 -0.22 14.61 3.82
C VAL A 293 0.09 15.15 5.23
N ARG A 294 -0.41 14.50 6.28
CA ARG A 294 -0.30 14.93 7.69
C ARG A 294 -0.76 16.37 7.92
N VAL A 295 -1.96 16.70 7.46
CA VAL A 295 -2.58 18.02 7.70
C VAL A 295 -2.72 18.31 9.21
N GLU A 296 -2.81 17.25 10.03
CA GLU A 296 -2.79 17.36 11.49
C GLU A 296 -1.53 18.01 12.07
N ASP A 297 -0.38 17.94 11.39
CA ASP A 297 0.89 18.50 11.86
C ASP A 297 1.32 19.75 11.08
N ALA A 298 0.56 20.14 10.07
CA ALA A 298 0.91 21.23 9.16
C ALA A 298 0.97 22.58 9.88
N MET A 299 1.99 23.36 9.55
CA MET A 299 2.16 24.74 10.06
C MET A 299 1.13 25.68 9.43
N ALA A 300 0.85 25.52 8.15
CA ALA A 300 -0.14 26.27 7.40
C ALA A 300 -0.67 25.46 6.21
N LEU A 301 -1.88 25.77 5.79
CA LEU A 301 -2.52 25.31 4.56
C LEU A 301 -2.60 26.49 3.59
N MET A 302 -2.15 26.29 2.36
CA MET A 302 -2.25 27.28 1.29
C MET A 302 -3.18 26.77 0.20
N VAL A 303 -4.26 27.50 -0.05
CA VAL A 303 -5.32 27.13 -1.00
C VAL A 303 -5.26 28.07 -2.19
N MET A 304 -4.88 27.54 -3.33
CA MET A 304 -4.67 28.29 -4.57
C MET A 304 -5.92 28.20 -5.44
N ALA A 305 -6.42 29.33 -5.91
CA ALA A 305 -7.49 29.39 -6.90
C ALA A 305 -6.91 29.48 -8.31
N ASN A 306 -7.59 28.88 -9.28
CA ASN A 306 -7.35 29.19 -10.67
C ASN A 306 -7.76 30.65 -10.94
N LYS A 307 -6.83 31.45 -11.47
CA LYS A 307 -7.05 32.88 -11.75
C LYS A 307 -7.92 33.11 -12.99
N TYR A 308 -7.99 32.13 -13.89
CA TYR A 308 -8.69 32.21 -15.15
C TYR A 308 -9.59 30.98 -15.35
N PRO A 309 -10.58 30.73 -14.47
CA PRO A 309 -11.50 29.62 -14.63
C PRO A 309 -12.54 29.93 -15.70
N THR A 310 -13.18 28.88 -16.22
CA THR A 310 -14.38 29.03 -17.08
C THR A 310 -15.58 29.56 -16.29
N ASP A 311 -15.73 29.11 -15.05
CA ASP A 311 -16.74 29.57 -14.10
C ASP A 311 -16.07 30.02 -12.78
N PRO A 312 -15.98 31.33 -12.53
CA PRO A 312 -15.41 31.89 -11.30
C PRO A 312 -16.15 31.48 -10.03
N ALA A 313 -17.48 31.37 -10.09
CA ALA A 313 -18.28 31.03 -8.91
C ALA A 313 -18.08 29.57 -8.50
N TRP A 314 -17.93 28.68 -9.49
CA TRP A 314 -17.58 27.29 -9.27
C TRP A 314 -16.19 27.15 -8.61
N GLU A 315 -15.19 27.84 -9.13
CA GLU A 315 -13.82 27.81 -8.59
C GLU A 315 -13.79 28.26 -7.12
N ASP A 316 -14.44 29.38 -6.83
CA ASP A 316 -14.58 29.91 -5.46
C ASP A 316 -15.29 28.92 -4.53
N THR A 317 -16.32 28.23 -5.02
CA THR A 317 -17.03 27.19 -4.26
C THR A 317 -16.12 25.99 -3.98
N GLN A 318 -15.26 25.60 -4.93
CA GLN A 318 -14.26 24.54 -4.73
C GLN A 318 -13.24 24.93 -3.65
N VAL A 319 -12.69 26.14 -3.72
CA VAL A 319 -11.78 26.67 -2.70
C VAL A 319 -12.43 26.65 -1.32
N ALA A 320 -13.65 27.17 -1.21
CA ALA A 320 -14.44 27.18 0.02
C ALA A 320 -14.65 25.75 0.58
N SER A 321 -15.00 24.79 -0.27
CA SER A 321 -15.18 23.38 0.09
C SER A 321 -13.89 22.75 0.62
N MET A 322 -12.76 23.00 -0.05
CA MET A 322 -11.46 22.50 0.34
C MET A 322 -11.02 23.03 1.72
N ILE A 323 -11.22 24.33 1.97
CA ILE A 323 -10.92 24.95 3.27
C ILE A 323 -11.75 24.28 4.38
N LEU A 324 -13.04 24.09 4.14
CA LEU A 324 -13.95 23.47 5.09
C LEU A 324 -13.52 22.02 5.40
N ALA A 325 -13.20 21.24 4.38
CA ALA A 325 -12.75 19.85 4.53
C ALA A 325 -11.49 19.75 5.41
N CYS A 326 -10.46 20.54 5.11
CA CYS A 326 -9.22 20.52 5.88
C CYS A 326 -9.42 20.98 7.34
N LYS A 327 -10.24 22.02 7.57
CA LYS A 327 -10.55 22.49 8.93
C LYS A 327 -11.38 21.50 9.71
N ALA A 328 -12.41 20.91 9.10
CA ALA A 328 -13.24 19.88 9.72
C ALA A 328 -12.39 18.67 10.13
N TYR A 329 -11.51 18.20 9.24
CA TYR A 329 -10.58 17.11 9.54
C TYR A 329 -9.64 17.44 10.70
N LYS A 330 -9.00 18.61 10.69
CA LYS A 330 -8.13 19.06 11.77
C LYS A 330 -8.88 19.11 13.10
N ASN A 331 -10.08 19.70 13.12
CA ASN A 331 -10.91 19.79 14.32
C ASN A 331 -11.31 18.40 14.83
N ALA A 332 -11.67 17.47 13.96
CA ALA A 332 -11.97 16.09 14.34
C ALA A 332 -10.77 15.36 14.97
N MET A 333 -9.55 15.61 14.47
CA MET A 333 -8.32 15.05 15.03
C MET A 333 -7.91 15.70 16.35
N LEU A 334 -8.19 17.00 16.53
CA LEU A 334 -7.98 17.70 17.80
C LEU A 334 -8.81 17.07 18.93
N HIS A 335 -10.07 16.71 18.67
CA HIS A 335 -10.93 16.07 19.67
C HIS A 335 -10.47 14.67 20.09
N LYS A 336 -9.79 13.94 19.20
CA LYS A 336 -9.26 12.59 19.50
C LYS A 336 -7.96 12.61 20.31
N THR A 337 -7.21 13.72 20.25
CA THR A 337 -5.86 13.80 20.82
C THR A 337 -5.92 14.53 22.16
N SER A 338 -5.92 13.81 23.28
CA SER A 338 -6.07 14.34 24.65
C SER A 338 -4.89 15.15 25.20
N GLY A 339 -3.89 15.50 24.37
CA GLY A 339 -2.67 16.19 24.78
C GLY A 339 -2.70 17.71 24.59
N PHE A 340 -2.08 18.46 25.51
CA PHE A 340 -1.95 19.92 25.49
C PHE A 340 -1.16 20.44 24.26
N ALA A 341 -0.20 19.65 23.76
CA ALA A 341 0.64 19.97 22.60
C ALA A 341 -0.11 19.96 21.25
N GLY A 342 -1.30 19.33 21.18
CA GLY A 342 -2.04 19.17 19.93
C GLY A 342 -2.87 20.38 19.51
N ARG A 343 -3.09 21.38 20.37
CA ARG A 343 -4.12 22.42 20.19
C ARG A 343 -3.81 23.54 19.19
N ARG A 344 -2.77 23.41 18.35
CA ARG A 344 -2.50 24.43 17.34
C ARG A 344 -3.55 24.35 16.23
N LYS A 345 -4.36 25.40 16.12
CA LYS A 345 -5.30 25.57 14.98
C LYS A 345 -4.51 25.58 13.67
N LEU A 346 -5.11 25.01 12.63
CA LEU A 346 -4.54 25.05 11.28
C LEU A 346 -4.69 26.47 10.73
N ARG A 347 -3.57 27.14 10.47
CA ARG A 347 -3.55 28.44 9.78
C ARG A 347 -3.85 28.24 8.30
N VAL A 348 -4.81 28.98 7.76
CA VAL A 348 -5.19 28.90 6.34
C VAL A 348 -4.87 30.20 5.61
N LEU A 349 -4.22 30.08 4.46
CA LEU A 349 -3.94 31.14 3.50
C LEU A 349 -4.67 30.77 2.20
N ALA A 350 -5.75 31.45 1.89
CA ALA A 350 -6.59 31.13 0.73
C ALA A 350 -6.63 32.27 -0.28
N GLN A 351 -6.73 31.93 -1.56
CA GLN A 351 -7.03 32.85 -2.64
C GLN A 351 -8.47 32.62 -3.12
N VAL A 352 -9.21 33.69 -3.34
CA VAL A 352 -10.55 33.67 -3.96
C VAL A 352 -10.65 34.75 -5.01
N LEU A 353 -11.61 34.60 -5.92
CA LEU A 353 -11.84 35.53 -7.01
C LEU A 353 -12.81 36.63 -6.60
N SER A 354 -13.89 36.29 -5.89
CA SER A 354 -14.94 37.23 -5.46
C SER A 354 -14.85 37.61 -3.97
N SER A 355 -15.20 38.87 -3.68
CA SER A 355 -15.37 39.38 -2.32
C SER A 355 -16.49 38.68 -1.55
N ASP A 356 -17.58 38.32 -2.26
CA ASP A 356 -18.74 37.67 -1.65
C ASP A 356 -18.36 36.30 -1.06
N THR A 357 -17.49 35.57 -1.75
CA THR A 357 -16.98 34.28 -1.31
C THR A 357 -16.11 34.43 -0.07
N ARG A 358 -15.22 35.44 -0.03
CA ARG A 358 -14.42 35.75 1.18
C ARG A 358 -15.34 35.95 2.37
N ASP A 359 -16.39 36.76 2.23
CA ASP A 359 -17.28 37.09 3.34
C ASP A 359 -18.00 35.85 3.88
N ARG A 360 -18.35 34.90 3.00
CA ARG A 360 -18.87 33.58 3.39
C ARG A 360 -17.82 32.71 4.10
N ILE A 361 -16.58 32.68 3.59
CA ILE A 361 -15.47 31.91 4.19
C ILE A 361 -15.15 32.42 5.60
N VAL A 362 -15.15 33.74 5.81
CA VAL A 362 -14.88 34.35 7.12
C VAL A 362 -15.96 34.00 8.15
N GLN A 363 -17.17 33.68 7.69
CA GLN A 363 -18.29 33.24 8.55
C GLN A 363 -18.28 31.73 8.82
N MET A 364 -17.41 30.96 8.17
CA MET A 364 -17.35 29.51 8.39
C MET A 364 -16.91 29.14 9.81
N PRO A 365 -17.44 28.04 10.36
CA PRO A 365 -17.03 27.55 11.66
C PRO A 365 -15.53 27.20 11.65
N GLY A 366 -14.80 27.70 12.65
CA GLY A 366 -13.36 27.49 12.77
C GLY A 366 -12.50 28.46 11.96
N TRP A 367 -13.08 29.47 11.29
CA TRP A 367 -12.31 30.60 10.73
C TRP A 367 -11.76 31.50 11.84
N ASP A 368 -10.44 31.66 11.88
CA ASP A 368 -9.75 32.51 12.84
C ASP A 368 -9.34 33.83 12.16
N ARG A 369 -10.05 34.91 12.49
CA ARG A 369 -9.84 36.23 11.87
C ARG A 369 -8.45 36.82 12.12
N ILE A 370 -7.69 36.30 13.09
CA ILE A 370 -6.36 36.80 13.42
C ILE A 370 -5.28 36.06 12.62
N GLN A 371 -5.42 34.74 12.47
CA GLN A 371 -4.38 33.90 11.87
C GLN A 371 -4.63 33.57 10.39
N ASP A 372 -5.90 33.40 10.03
CA ASP A 372 -6.30 32.99 8.69
C ASP A 372 -6.47 34.20 7.77
N VAL A 373 -6.01 34.05 6.54
CA VAL A 373 -6.00 35.11 5.55
C VAL A 373 -6.69 34.58 4.29
N CYS A 374 -7.68 35.33 3.80
CA CYS A 374 -8.34 35.07 2.53
C CYS A 374 -8.13 36.30 1.63
N LEU A 375 -7.37 36.11 0.56
CA LEU A 375 -6.99 37.15 -0.37
C LEU A 375 -7.93 37.13 -1.57
N VAL A 376 -8.62 38.25 -1.81
CA VAL A 376 -9.50 38.42 -2.97
C VAL A 376 -8.66 38.99 -4.11
N ILE A 377 -8.46 38.20 -5.16
CA ILE A 377 -7.61 38.57 -6.28
C ILE A 377 -8.17 39.80 -7.00
N GLY A 378 -9.49 39.86 -7.22
CA GLY A 378 -10.16 40.99 -7.89
C GLY A 378 -10.02 42.32 -7.15
N GLU A 379 -10.07 42.31 -5.81
CA GLU A 379 -9.88 43.53 -5.01
C GLU A 379 -8.42 43.99 -5.05
N LEU A 380 -7.47 43.06 -4.95
CA LEU A 380 -6.04 43.39 -5.01
C LEU A 380 -5.68 44.00 -6.37
N THR A 381 -6.16 43.42 -7.48
CA THR A 381 -5.90 43.94 -8.82
C THR A 381 -6.54 45.32 -9.00
N ALA A 382 -7.81 45.49 -8.61
CA ALA A 382 -8.50 46.77 -8.67
C ALA A 382 -7.79 47.85 -7.82
N ALA A 383 -7.34 47.50 -6.61
CA ALA A 383 -6.59 48.41 -5.74
C ALA A 383 -5.26 48.85 -6.38
N MET A 384 -4.52 47.93 -6.99
CA MET A 384 -3.25 48.23 -7.66
C MET A 384 -3.44 49.15 -8.88
N ILE A 385 -4.51 48.93 -9.66
CA ILE A 385 -4.89 49.79 -10.78
C ILE A 385 -5.31 51.18 -10.28
N ALA A 386 -6.13 51.24 -9.23
CA ALA A 386 -6.55 52.50 -8.62
C ALA A 386 -5.34 53.30 -8.09
N MET A 387 -4.43 52.66 -7.35
CA MET A 387 -3.21 53.32 -6.87
C MET A 387 -2.33 53.83 -8.02
N SER A 388 -2.24 53.06 -9.11
CA SER A 388 -1.48 53.47 -10.31
C SER A 388 -2.10 54.66 -11.03
N SER A 389 -3.42 54.85 -10.90
CA SER A 389 -4.12 56.02 -11.45
C SER A 389 -3.84 57.29 -10.65
N LEU A 390 -3.67 57.19 -9.32
CA LEU A 390 -3.24 58.32 -8.48
C LEU A 390 -1.76 58.64 -8.70
N HIS A 391 -0.92 57.61 -8.69
CA HIS A 391 0.53 57.74 -8.81
C HIS A 391 1.08 56.70 -9.78
N ARG A 392 1.57 57.18 -10.92
CA ARG A 392 2.16 56.32 -11.95
C ARG A 392 3.34 55.54 -11.37
N GLY A 393 3.33 54.22 -11.58
CA GLY A 393 4.41 53.32 -11.16
C GLY A 393 4.27 52.73 -9.76
N VAL A 394 3.25 53.11 -8.96
CA VAL A 394 3.07 52.55 -7.60
C VAL A 394 2.81 51.04 -7.62
N ALA A 395 2.00 50.53 -8.56
CA ALA A 395 1.81 49.08 -8.67
C ALA A 395 3.12 48.33 -8.91
N THR A 396 3.97 48.84 -9.81
CA THR A 396 5.29 48.24 -10.08
C THR A 396 6.19 48.30 -8.84
N MET A 397 6.18 49.43 -8.12
CA MET A 397 6.92 49.57 -6.87
C MET A 397 6.48 48.54 -5.83
N VAL A 398 5.17 48.39 -5.62
CA VAL A 398 4.61 47.43 -4.66
C VAL A 398 4.91 45.98 -5.09
N LEU A 399 4.80 45.65 -6.37
CA LEU A 399 5.17 44.32 -6.87
C LEU A 399 6.65 44.02 -6.58
N ASN A 400 7.54 44.97 -6.85
CA ASN A 400 8.98 44.82 -6.58
C ASN A 400 9.32 44.72 -5.08
N LEU A 401 8.48 45.27 -4.20
CA LEU A 401 8.64 45.13 -2.74
C LEU A 401 8.24 43.74 -2.24
N VAL A 402 7.31 43.08 -2.93
CA VAL A 402 6.76 41.79 -2.50
C VAL A 402 7.45 40.61 -3.17
N SER A 403 7.95 40.77 -4.40
CA SER A 403 8.67 39.72 -5.13
C SER A 403 10.16 39.77 -4.86
N HIS A 404 10.79 38.62 -4.62
CA HIS A 404 12.24 38.55 -4.71
C HIS A 404 12.65 38.58 -6.17
N THR A 405 13.47 39.56 -6.53
CA THR A 405 14.13 39.62 -7.84
C THR A 405 15.61 39.39 -7.60
N THR A 406 16.19 38.35 -8.20
CA THR A 406 17.66 38.24 -8.25
C THR A 406 18.19 39.46 -8.99
N GLN A 407 19.04 40.26 -8.33
CA GLN A 407 19.93 41.16 -9.07
C GLN A 407 20.87 40.28 -9.89
N ASN A 408 20.55 40.04 -11.17
CA ASN A 408 21.57 39.66 -12.13
C ASN A 408 22.43 40.90 -12.36
N GLY A 409 23.36 41.13 -11.44
CA GLY A 409 24.22 42.31 -11.37
C GLY A 409 25.64 41.93 -10.99
N SER A 410 26.31 41.18 -11.87
CA SER A 410 27.73 41.31 -12.26
C SER A 410 28.18 40.03 -12.97
#